data_AF-A0A2E4W459-F1
#
_entry.id   AF-A0A2E4W459-F1
#
_cell.length_a   1.000
_cell.length_b   1.000
_cell.length_c   1.000
_cell.angle_alpha   90.00
_cell.angle_beta   90.00
_cell.angle_gamma   90.00
#
_symmetry.space_group_name_H-M   'P 1'
#
loop_
_entity.id
_entity.type
_entity.pdbx_description
1 polymer ?
#
loop_
_entity_poly.entity_id
_entity_poly.type
_entity_poly.pdbx_seq_one_letter_code
_entity_poly.pdbx_strand_id
1 'polypeptide(L)'
;MNYRDIIVFDFETGSRNPHKTQPTQIAAVAIHGRKLTPKGFFNSEMQPILDDKEAIKQGLDPLEDEALKITGKNREDLAKAPKPKQVWEKFTSFVNKYNFKGTQWFAPIAAGYNIIGFDMIIVNRMCNLYGPVDKKTGNQVLFNKIHKIDVMDNVFMWTENNSDIRSISMDSMRELMSLSSENAHDALQDVKDTANIMIKLMKTHRAVANKIKLEKAFANGPLYV
;
A
#
# COMPACT_ATOMS: atom_id res chain seq x y z
N MET A 1 14.92 5.65 17.06
CA MET A 1 14.62 4.22 16.80
C MET A 1 13.15 4.09 16.41
N ASN A 2 12.79 3.28 15.39
CA ASN A 2 11.40 3.14 14.96
C ASN A 2 10.62 2.18 15.87
N TYR A 3 9.51 2.65 16.45
CA TYR A 3 8.61 1.87 17.30
C TYR A 3 7.24 1.61 16.65
N ARG A 4 7.03 2.08 15.43
CA ARG A 4 5.77 1.96 14.71
C ARG A 4 5.78 0.68 13.89
N ASP A 5 4.70 -0.07 13.96
CA ASP A 5 4.47 -1.16 13.03
C ASP A 5 4.20 -0.62 11.62
N ILE A 6 4.37 -1.48 10.63
CA ILE A 6 4.19 -1.16 9.22
C ILE A 6 2.98 -1.94 8.75
N ILE A 7 2.05 -1.30 8.05
CA ILE A 7 0.94 -1.98 7.37
C ILE A 7 1.27 -1.96 5.89
N VAL A 8 1.58 -3.14 5.34
CA VAL A 8 1.66 -3.32 3.90
C VAL A 8 0.26 -3.65 3.41
N PHE A 9 -0.27 -2.89 2.46
CA PHE A 9 -1.62 -3.10 1.95
C PHE A 9 -1.69 -2.78 0.46
N ASP A 10 -2.74 -3.29 -0.16
CA ASP A 10 -3.05 -3.13 -1.57
C ASP A 10 -4.56 -3.17 -1.79
N PHE A 11 -5.02 -2.45 -2.81
CA PHE A 11 -6.39 -2.51 -3.30
C PHE A 11 -6.45 -3.12 -4.70
N GLU A 12 -7.37 -4.07 -4.89
CA GLU A 12 -7.92 -4.25 -6.23
C GLU A 12 -8.98 -3.19 -6.51
N THR A 13 -9.03 -2.71 -7.75
CA THR A 13 -9.89 -1.59 -8.12
C THR A 13 -10.56 -1.78 -9.49
N GLY A 14 -11.64 -1.02 -9.73
CA GLY A 14 -12.45 -1.13 -10.94
C GLY A 14 -11.97 -0.29 -12.14
N SER A 15 -10.99 0.60 -11.96
CA SER A 15 -10.37 1.43 -13.01
C SER A 15 -8.96 1.86 -12.60
N ARG A 16 -8.18 2.40 -13.55
CA ARG A 16 -6.79 2.83 -13.31
C ARG A 16 -6.64 4.23 -12.69
N ASN A 17 -7.72 4.97 -12.47
CA ASN A 17 -7.63 6.33 -11.96
C ASN A 17 -7.80 6.37 -10.43
N PRO A 18 -6.74 6.58 -9.63
CA PRO A 18 -6.83 6.51 -8.17
C PRO A 18 -7.77 7.56 -7.55
N HIS A 19 -8.07 8.65 -8.29
CA HIS A 19 -8.99 9.69 -7.81
C HIS A 19 -10.47 9.35 -7.99
N LYS A 20 -10.80 8.37 -8.84
CA LYS A 20 -12.19 8.05 -9.22
C LYS A 20 -12.53 6.56 -9.17
N THR A 21 -11.53 5.69 -9.21
CA THR A 21 -11.69 4.25 -9.16
C THR A 21 -12.43 3.80 -7.92
N GLN A 22 -13.12 2.67 -8.03
CA GLN A 22 -13.87 2.04 -6.96
C GLN A 22 -13.09 0.83 -6.43
N PRO A 23 -12.79 0.76 -5.12
CA PRO A 23 -12.14 -0.42 -4.55
C PRO A 23 -13.07 -1.64 -4.64
N THR A 24 -12.52 -2.76 -5.08
CA THR A 24 -13.23 -4.05 -5.18
C THR A 24 -12.74 -5.04 -4.14
N GLN A 25 -11.54 -4.86 -3.60
CA GLN A 25 -11.00 -5.61 -2.45
C GLN A 25 -9.92 -4.77 -1.77
N ILE A 26 -9.67 -5.10 -0.50
CA ILE A 26 -8.53 -4.57 0.24
C ILE A 26 -7.91 -5.71 1.04
N ALA A 27 -6.59 -5.87 0.90
CA ALA A 27 -5.81 -6.77 1.72
C ALA A 27 -4.71 -6.01 2.45
N ALA A 28 -4.26 -6.56 3.59
CA ALA A 28 -3.14 -6.01 4.31
C ALA A 28 -2.44 -7.05 5.19
N VAL A 29 -1.16 -6.81 5.45
CA VAL A 29 -0.38 -7.48 6.49
C VAL A 29 0.26 -6.45 7.40
N ALA A 30 0.11 -6.67 8.71
CA ALA A 30 0.82 -5.92 9.73
C ALA A 30 2.19 -6.54 9.97
N ILE A 31 3.25 -5.74 9.85
CA ILE A 31 4.64 -6.14 10.04
C ILE A 31 5.20 -5.41 11.26
N HIS A 32 5.87 -6.15 12.14
CA HIS A 32 6.54 -5.54 13.28
C HIS A 32 7.66 -4.60 12.79
N GLY A 33 7.58 -3.31 13.13
CA GLY A 33 8.50 -2.29 12.62
C GLY A 33 9.99 -2.53 12.90
N ARG A 34 10.33 -3.26 13.97
CA ARG A 34 11.73 -3.60 14.31
C ARG A 34 12.11 -5.00 13.87
N LYS A 35 11.31 -6.00 14.19
CA LYS A 35 11.65 -7.41 13.90
C LYS A 35 11.45 -7.77 12.43
N LEU A 36 10.66 -6.98 11.69
CA LEU A 36 10.24 -7.25 10.32
C LEU A 36 9.59 -8.64 10.17
N THR A 37 8.74 -8.98 11.16
CA THR A 37 7.98 -10.22 11.22
C THR A 37 6.49 -9.93 11.09
N PRO A 38 5.71 -10.75 10.37
CA PRO A 38 4.26 -10.62 10.31
C PRO A 38 3.60 -10.70 11.71
N LYS A 39 2.50 -9.95 11.89
CA LYS A 39 1.70 -9.93 13.13
C LYS A 39 0.24 -10.30 12.89
N GLY A 40 -0.30 -10.02 11.70
CA GLY A 40 -1.68 -10.34 11.36
C GLY A 40 -2.03 -9.89 9.94
N PHE A 41 -3.12 -10.45 9.42
CA PHE A 41 -3.60 -10.22 8.07
C PHE A 41 -5.02 -9.66 8.09
N PHE A 42 -5.37 -8.95 7.04
CA PHE A 42 -6.72 -8.51 6.70
C PHE A 42 -6.94 -8.81 5.22
N ASN A 43 -8.12 -9.31 4.85
CA ASN A 43 -8.55 -9.43 3.48
C ASN A 43 -10.08 -9.32 3.43
N SER A 44 -10.61 -8.55 2.48
CA SER A 44 -12.05 -8.45 2.24
C SER A 44 -12.31 -7.93 0.84
N GLU A 45 -13.21 -8.60 0.10
CA GLU A 45 -13.90 -7.98 -1.02
C GLU A 45 -14.68 -6.74 -0.55
N MET A 46 -14.95 -5.83 -1.48
CA MET A 46 -15.69 -4.60 -1.27
C MET A 46 -16.64 -4.39 -2.44
N GLN A 47 -17.92 -4.16 -2.13
CA GLN A 47 -18.93 -3.96 -3.17
C GLN A 47 -18.83 -2.57 -3.79
N PRO A 48 -18.49 -2.45 -5.09
CA PRO A 48 -18.56 -1.19 -5.81
C PRO A 48 -20.01 -0.85 -6.20
N ILE A 49 -20.22 0.35 -6.73
CA ILE A 49 -21.44 0.73 -7.42
C ILE A 49 -21.44 0.06 -8.80
N LEU A 50 -22.37 -0.87 -8.99
CA LEU A 50 -22.48 -1.67 -10.22
C LEU A 50 -23.22 -0.96 -11.36
N ASP A 51 -24.05 0.03 -11.04
CA ASP A 51 -24.71 0.87 -12.05
C ASP A 51 -23.75 1.98 -12.48
N ASP A 52 -23.32 1.93 -13.73
CA ASP A 52 -22.33 2.85 -14.27
C ASP A 52 -22.82 4.30 -14.29
N LYS A 53 -24.14 4.54 -14.48
CA LYS A 53 -24.70 5.91 -14.46
C LYS A 53 -24.69 6.48 -13.06
N GLU A 54 -25.00 5.66 -12.06
CA GLU A 54 -24.93 6.07 -10.66
C GLU A 54 -23.48 6.31 -10.22
N ALA A 55 -22.52 5.47 -10.66
CA ALA A 55 -21.10 5.70 -10.39
C ALA A 55 -20.63 7.06 -10.94
N ILE A 56 -20.94 7.35 -12.21
CA ILE A 56 -20.60 8.62 -12.86
C ILE A 56 -21.25 9.80 -12.13
N LYS A 57 -22.52 9.68 -11.73
CA LYS A 57 -23.24 10.72 -10.98
C LYS A 57 -22.57 11.02 -9.63
N GLN A 58 -21.97 10.02 -9.00
CA GLN A 58 -21.19 10.17 -7.76
C GLN A 58 -19.73 10.59 -8.02
N GLY A 59 -19.35 10.88 -9.28
CA GLY A 59 -18.00 11.30 -9.66
C GLY A 59 -16.97 10.16 -9.66
N LEU A 60 -17.43 8.92 -9.66
CA LEU A 60 -16.61 7.70 -9.71
C LEU A 60 -16.55 7.17 -11.14
N ASP A 61 -15.51 6.42 -11.44
CA ASP A 61 -15.42 5.70 -12.71
C ASP A 61 -16.32 4.44 -12.66
N PRO A 62 -16.98 4.10 -13.78
CA PRO A 62 -17.57 2.78 -13.97
C PRO A 62 -16.56 1.65 -13.78
N LEU A 63 -17.05 0.42 -13.58
CA LEU A 63 -16.17 -0.74 -13.58
C LEU A 63 -15.74 -1.08 -15.01
N GLU A 64 -14.44 -1.02 -15.26
CA GLU A 64 -13.85 -1.38 -16.54
C GLU A 64 -13.70 -2.91 -16.64
N ASP A 65 -14.19 -3.51 -17.72
CA ASP A 65 -14.12 -4.96 -17.92
C ASP A 65 -12.66 -5.46 -17.97
N GLU A 66 -11.73 -4.66 -18.46
CA GLU A 66 -10.31 -4.98 -18.46
C GLU A 66 -9.75 -5.07 -17.04
N ALA A 67 -10.12 -4.14 -16.15
CA ALA A 67 -9.69 -4.15 -14.75
C ALA A 67 -10.27 -5.38 -14.01
N LEU A 68 -11.54 -5.71 -14.24
CA LEU A 68 -12.15 -6.91 -13.66
C LEU A 68 -11.49 -8.20 -14.19
N LYS A 69 -11.16 -8.25 -15.48
CA LYS A 69 -10.47 -9.39 -16.08
C LYS A 69 -9.07 -9.60 -15.49
N ILE A 70 -8.29 -8.53 -15.32
CA ILE A 70 -6.94 -8.60 -14.74
C ILE A 70 -7.00 -9.17 -13.32
N THR A 71 -7.98 -8.74 -12.52
CA THR A 71 -8.15 -9.13 -11.12
C THR A 71 -8.94 -10.43 -10.92
N GLY A 72 -9.39 -11.06 -12.01
CA GLY A 72 -10.22 -12.28 -11.97
C GLY A 72 -11.62 -12.07 -11.35
N LYS A 73 -12.12 -10.83 -11.31
CA LYS A 73 -13.39 -10.47 -10.67
C LYS A 73 -14.54 -10.42 -11.67
N ASN A 74 -15.75 -10.56 -11.15
CA ASN A 74 -16.97 -10.40 -11.94
C ASN A 74 -18.02 -9.60 -11.16
N ARG A 75 -18.92 -8.93 -11.90
CA ARG A 75 -19.95 -8.06 -11.32
C ARG A 75 -20.93 -8.80 -10.41
N GLU A 76 -21.22 -10.07 -10.69
CA GLU A 76 -22.18 -10.87 -9.91
C GLU A 76 -21.67 -11.17 -8.51
N ASP A 77 -20.39 -11.52 -8.36
CA ASP A 77 -19.78 -11.77 -7.06
C ASP A 77 -19.50 -10.48 -6.30
N LEU A 78 -19.11 -9.42 -7.01
CA LEU A 78 -19.01 -8.08 -6.43
C LEU A 78 -20.35 -7.55 -5.92
N ALA A 79 -21.48 -7.98 -6.51
CA ALA A 79 -22.81 -7.66 -6.00
C ALA A 79 -23.10 -8.26 -4.62
N LYS A 80 -22.44 -9.37 -4.28
CA LYS A 80 -22.58 -10.10 -3.01
C LYS A 80 -21.55 -9.65 -1.96
N ALA A 81 -20.53 -8.89 -2.38
CA ALA A 81 -19.48 -8.42 -1.49
C ALA A 81 -20.02 -7.49 -0.39
N PRO A 82 -19.32 -7.36 0.76
CA PRO A 82 -19.73 -6.46 1.82
C PRO A 82 -19.67 -4.98 1.38
N LYS A 83 -20.54 -4.14 1.96
CA LYS A 83 -20.62 -2.72 1.62
C LYS A 83 -19.33 -1.97 1.99
N PRO A 84 -18.91 -0.96 1.21
CA PRO A 84 -17.67 -0.20 1.44
C PRO A 84 -17.49 0.30 2.87
N LYS A 85 -18.53 0.90 3.46
CA LYS A 85 -18.50 1.39 4.84
C LYS A 85 -18.15 0.28 5.84
N GLN A 86 -18.78 -0.90 5.71
CA GLN A 86 -18.56 -2.03 6.61
C GLN A 86 -17.13 -2.57 6.49
N VAL A 87 -16.62 -2.71 5.26
CA VAL A 87 -15.24 -3.16 5.02
C VAL A 87 -14.25 -2.15 5.58
N TRP A 88 -14.48 -0.86 5.34
CA TRP A 88 -13.60 0.22 5.79
C TRP A 88 -13.54 0.34 7.31
N GLU A 89 -14.67 0.19 8.02
CA GLU A 89 -14.71 0.17 9.48
C GLU A 89 -13.90 -1.01 10.05
N LYS A 90 -14.00 -2.19 9.44
CA LYS A 90 -13.20 -3.37 9.83
C LYS A 90 -11.71 -3.17 9.54
N PHE A 91 -11.37 -2.60 8.39
CA PHE A 91 -9.98 -2.29 8.03
C PHE A 91 -9.37 -1.25 8.97
N THR A 92 -10.09 -0.17 9.24
CA THR A 92 -9.70 0.88 10.21
C THR A 92 -9.46 0.27 11.59
N SER A 93 -10.35 -0.64 12.02
CA SER A 93 -10.20 -1.37 13.27
C SER A 93 -8.96 -2.26 13.26
N PHE A 94 -8.66 -2.95 12.15
CA PHE A 94 -7.44 -3.72 11.98
C PHE A 94 -6.18 -2.84 12.12
N VAL A 95 -6.10 -1.73 11.40
CA VAL A 95 -4.94 -0.80 11.46
C VAL A 95 -4.76 -0.24 12.88
N ASN A 96 -5.86 0.16 13.53
CA ASN A 96 -5.81 0.75 14.86
C ASN A 96 -5.31 -0.21 15.96
N LYS A 97 -5.44 -1.54 15.78
CA LYS A 97 -4.81 -2.53 16.68
C LYS A 97 -3.30 -2.36 16.79
N TYR A 98 -2.67 -1.78 15.77
CA TYR A 98 -1.23 -1.54 15.70
C TYR A 98 -0.84 -0.09 16.01
N ASN A 99 -1.81 0.77 16.34
CA ASN A 99 -1.56 2.13 16.81
C ASN A 99 -1.47 2.16 18.35
N PHE A 100 -0.30 1.85 18.89
CA PHE A 100 -0.11 1.69 20.34
C PHE A 100 -0.33 2.96 21.18
N LYS A 101 -0.38 4.16 20.57
CA LYS A 101 -0.73 5.41 21.29
C LYS A 101 -2.04 6.05 20.85
N GLY A 102 -2.76 5.46 19.89
CA GLY A 102 -4.03 6.02 19.39
C GLY A 102 -3.93 7.41 18.74
N THR A 103 -2.74 7.86 18.33
CA THR A 103 -2.57 9.18 17.68
C THR A 103 -1.91 9.02 16.31
N GLN A 104 -2.20 9.92 15.38
CA GLN A 104 -1.65 9.90 14.00
C GLN A 104 -0.12 9.93 13.93
N TRP A 105 0.56 10.47 14.95
CA TRP A 105 2.02 10.52 15.02
C TRP A 105 2.67 9.18 15.36
N PHE A 106 1.89 8.27 15.95
CA PHE A 106 2.29 6.93 16.36
C PHE A 106 1.52 5.83 15.61
N ALA A 107 0.59 6.23 14.75
CA ALA A 107 -0.08 5.35 13.81
C ALA A 107 0.95 4.54 13.00
N PRO A 108 0.58 3.32 12.57
CA PRO A 108 1.41 2.50 11.72
C PRO A 108 1.85 3.22 10.45
N ILE A 109 3.03 2.85 9.95
CA ILE A 109 3.57 3.36 8.69
C ILE A 109 2.84 2.63 7.55
N ALA A 110 2.23 3.39 6.64
CA ALA A 110 1.67 2.85 5.41
C ALA A 110 2.80 2.36 4.48
N ALA A 111 2.63 1.18 3.90
CA ALA A 111 3.54 0.62 2.92
C ALA A 111 2.78 -0.14 1.82
N GLY A 112 3.34 -0.16 0.62
CA GLY A 112 2.72 -0.75 -0.56
C GLY A 112 3.58 -0.48 -1.79
N TYR A 113 3.21 -1.03 -2.95
CA TYR A 113 3.92 -0.82 -4.21
C TYR A 113 3.25 0.31 -4.99
N ASN A 114 3.96 1.41 -5.28
CA ASN A 114 3.36 2.64 -5.83
C ASN A 114 2.24 3.22 -4.91
N ILE A 115 2.36 2.99 -3.61
CA ILE A 115 1.35 3.34 -2.62
C ILE A 115 1.09 4.85 -2.55
N ILE A 116 2.11 5.68 -2.80
CA ILE A 116 1.98 7.14 -2.71
C ILE A 116 1.15 7.66 -3.88
N GLY A 117 1.40 7.13 -5.09
CA GLY A 117 0.72 7.52 -6.32
C GLY A 117 -0.67 6.93 -6.49
N PHE A 118 -1.03 5.90 -5.70
CA PHE A 118 -2.26 5.15 -5.90
C PHE A 118 -3.07 4.92 -4.60
N ASP A 119 -2.70 3.94 -3.78
CA ASP A 119 -3.51 3.47 -2.66
C ASP A 119 -3.73 4.52 -1.57
N MET A 120 -2.76 5.38 -1.30
CA MET A 120 -2.92 6.46 -0.30
C MET A 120 -3.93 7.52 -0.74
N ILE A 121 -4.13 7.71 -2.05
CA ILE A 121 -5.19 8.58 -2.59
C ILE A 121 -6.55 7.96 -2.30
N ILE A 122 -6.69 6.65 -2.52
CA ILE A 122 -7.89 5.87 -2.21
C ILE A 122 -8.17 5.89 -0.70
N VAL A 123 -7.16 5.66 0.15
CA VAL A 123 -7.28 5.75 1.61
C VAL A 123 -7.80 7.12 2.03
N ASN A 124 -7.28 8.20 1.45
CA ASN A 124 -7.76 9.54 1.75
C ASN A 124 -9.24 9.72 1.37
N ARG A 125 -9.66 9.24 0.20
CA ARG A 125 -11.08 9.25 -0.23
C ARG A 125 -11.96 8.45 0.72
N MET A 126 -11.55 7.23 1.07
CA MET A 126 -12.28 6.36 1.98
C MET A 126 -12.38 6.93 3.39
N CYS A 127 -11.32 7.59 3.88
CA CYS A 127 -11.37 8.33 5.14
C CYS A 127 -12.34 9.51 5.07
N ASN A 128 -12.38 10.27 3.96
CA ASN A 128 -13.35 11.37 3.81
C ASN A 128 -14.80 10.89 3.80
N LEU A 129 -15.07 9.69 3.25
CA LEU A 129 -16.41 9.11 3.22
C LEU A 129 -16.82 8.49 4.57
N TYR A 130 -15.90 7.79 5.24
CA TYR A 130 -16.24 6.89 6.36
C TYR A 130 -15.41 7.10 7.64
N GLY A 131 -14.45 8.03 7.62
CA GLY A 131 -13.52 8.31 8.71
C GLY A 131 -12.35 7.30 8.81
N PRO A 132 -11.31 7.62 9.59
CA PRO A 132 -11.11 8.86 10.32
C PRO A 132 -10.37 9.93 9.48
N VAL A 133 -10.73 11.21 9.65
CA VAL A 133 -10.05 12.36 9.03
C VAL A 133 -9.61 13.40 10.05
N ASP A 134 -8.60 14.17 9.69
CA ASP A 134 -8.35 15.48 10.30
C ASP A 134 -9.39 16.48 9.78
N LYS A 135 -10.27 16.97 10.65
CA LYS A 135 -11.39 17.85 10.28
C LYS A 135 -10.95 19.20 9.67
N LYS A 136 -9.71 19.65 9.90
CA LYS A 136 -9.22 20.92 9.37
C LYS A 136 -8.67 20.79 7.96
N THR A 137 -8.02 19.66 7.69
CA THR A 137 -7.29 19.46 6.43
C THR A 137 -7.97 18.48 5.46
N GLY A 138 -8.95 17.70 5.94
CA GLY A 138 -9.57 16.62 5.16
C GLY A 138 -8.63 15.44 4.90
N ASN A 139 -7.45 15.41 5.53
CA ASN A 139 -6.47 14.35 5.33
C ASN A 139 -6.76 13.15 6.24
N GLN A 140 -6.45 11.95 5.75
CA GLN A 140 -6.48 10.72 6.54
C GLN A 140 -5.62 10.86 7.81
N VAL A 141 -6.11 10.28 8.91
CA VAL A 141 -5.34 10.15 10.18
C VAL A 141 -5.17 8.69 10.61
N LEU A 142 -5.47 7.76 9.71
CA LEU A 142 -5.41 6.33 9.93
C LEU A 142 -3.96 5.82 10.01
N PHE A 143 -3.10 6.33 9.12
CA PHE A 143 -1.69 6.01 9.01
C PHE A 143 -0.80 7.17 9.44
N ASN A 144 0.48 6.88 9.64
CA ASN A 144 1.47 7.86 10.04
C ASN A 144 1.50 9.07 9.10
N LYS A 145 1.45 10.27 9.71
CA LYS A 145 1.44 11.53 8.96
C LYS A 145 2.71 11.75 8.13
N ILE A 146 3.87 11.39 8.70
CA ILE A 146 5.19 11.72 8.15
C ILE A 146 5.69 10.56 7.29
N HIS A 147 5.80 9.38 7.87
CA HIS A 147 6.49 8.26 7.26
C HIS A 147 5.55 7.38 6.45
N LYS A 148 6.00 7.03 5.24
CA LYS A 148 5.39 6.06 4.33
C LYS A 148 6.53 5.29 3.67
N ILE A 149 6.28 4.06 3.25
CA ILE A 149 7.25 3.25 2.51
C ILE A 149 6.62 2.90 1.18
N ASP A 150 6.98 3.64 0.14
CA ASP A 150 6.74 3.18 -1.21
C ASP A 150 7.81 2.16 -1.58
N VAL A 151 7.39 0.92 -1.81
CA VAL A 151 8.30 -0.17 -2.14
C VAL A 151 8.87 0.02 -3.54
N MET A 152 8.14 0.65 -4.46
CA MET A 152 8.61 0.92 -5.82
C MET A 152 9.74 1.95 -5.81
N ASP A 153 9.60 3.04 -5.04
CA ASP A 153 10.67 4.02 -4.85
C ASP A 153 11.92 3.37 -4.24
N ASN A 154 11.73 2.47 -3.27
CA ASN A 154 12.85 1.77 -2.65
C ASN A 154 13.55 0.84 -3.64
N VAL A 155 12.79 0.09 -4.46
CA VAL A 155 13.33 -0.72 -5.54
C VAL A 155 14.15 0.16 -6.50
N PHE A 156 13.59 1.28 -6.97
CA PHE A 156 14.28 2.21 -7.86
C PHE A 156 15.64 2.64 -7.30
N MET A 157 15.71 3.02 -6.02
CA MET A 157 16.97 3.43 -5.37
C MET A 157 18.06 2.35 -5.39
N TRP A 158 17.70 1.07 -5.51
CA TRP A 158 18.65 -0.03 -5.62
C TRP A 158 18.97 -0.43 -7.06
N THR A 159 18.13 -0.06 -8.03
CA THR A 159 18.18 -0.59 -9.40
C THR A 159 18.45 0.46 -10.48
N GLU A 160 18.38 1.75 -10.16
CA GLU A 160 18.43 2.83 -11.15
C GLU A 160 19.69 2.82 -12.04
N ASN A 161 20.82 2.38 -11.52
CA ASN A 161 22.09 2.28 -12.25
C ASN A 161 22.44 0.84 -12.68
N ASN A 162 21.46 -0.07 -12.72
CA ASN A 162 21.65 -1.45 -13.18
C ASN A 162 21.05 -1.63 -14.58
N SER A 163 21.92 -1.76 -15.59
CA SER A 163 21.52 -1.92 -17.00
C SER A 163 20.73 -3.20 -17.30
N ASP A 164 20.82 -4.21 -16.43
CA ASP A 164 20.11 -5.48 -16.63
C ASP A 164 18.64 -5.39 -16.21
N ILE A 165 18.27 -4.35 -15.45
CA ILE A 165 16.90 -4.16 -14.96
C ILE A 165 16.16 -3.19 -15.88
N ARG A 166 15.27 -3.75 -16.71
CA ARG A 166 14.50 -2.98 -17.71
C ARG A 166 13.16 -2.44 -17.19
N SER A 167 12.66 -2.97 -16.09
CA SER A 167 11.38 -2.62 -15.50
C SER A 167 11.41 -2.89 -13.99
N ILE A 168 10.73 -2.03 -13.25
CA ILE A 168 10.51 -2.15 -11.80
C ILE A 168 9.01 -2.27 -11.49
N SER A 169 8.21 -2.80 -12.43
CA SER A 169 6.84 -3.21 -12.10
C SER A 169 6.85 -4.36 -11.09
N MET A 170 5.71 -4.59 -10.42
CA MET A 170 5.59 -5.72 -9.49
C MET A 170 5.93 -7.05 -10.18
N ASP A 171 5.41 -7.28 -11.39
CA ASP A 171 5.65 -8.53 -12.12
C ASP A 171 7.13 -8.72 -12.48
N SER A 172 7.82 -7.65 -12.90
CA SER A 172 9.26 -7.71 -13.14
C SER A 172 10.05 -8.00 -11.86
N MET A 173 9.61 -7.47 -10.72
CA MET A 173 10.23 -7.77 -9.43
C MET A 173 9.92 -9.18 -8.92
N ARG A 174 8.75 -9.72 -9.21
CA ARG A 174 8.44 -11.13 -8.95
C ARG A 174 9.40 -12.03 -9.69
N GLU A 175 9.57 -11.81 -11.00
CA GLU A 175 10.51 -12.57 -11.83
C GLU A 175 11.95 -12.44 -11.31
N LEU A 176 12.44 -11.21 -11.13
CA LEU A 176 13.81 -10.94 -10.68
C LEU A 176 14.12 -11.59 -9.33
N MET A 177 13.15 -11.60 -8.40
CA MET A 177 13.34 -12.12 -7.05
C MET A 177 12.84 -13.57 -6.88
N SER A 178 12.47 -14.23 -7.99
CA SER A 178 11.95 -15.60 -8.00
C SER A 178 10.73 -15.82 -7.10
N LEU A 179 9.82 -14.84 -7.07
CA LEU A 179 8.49 -14.99 -6.48
C LEU A 179 7.54 -15.58 -7.53
N SER A 180 6.59 -16.39 -7.07
CA SER A 180 5.57 -16.96 -7.95
C SER A 180 4.66 -15.86 -8.50
N SER A 181 4.29 -15.98 -9.77
CA SER A 181 3.21 -15.18 -10.39
C SER A 181 1.84 -15.85 -10.23
N GLU A 182 1.76 -17.00 -9.56
CA GLU A 182 0.50 -17.67 -9.28
C GLU A 182 -0.36 -16.78 -8.37
N ASN A 183 -1.59 -16.51 -8.80
CA ASN A 183 -2.53 -15.59 -8.15
C ASN A 183 -2.05 -14.12 -8.10
N ALA A 184 -1.21 -13.68 -9.04
CA ALA A 184 -0.99 -12.25 -9.24
C ALA A 184 -2.33 -11.53 -9.52
N HIS A 185 -2.45 -10.27 -9.07
CA HIS A 185 -3.68 -9.48 -9.15
C HIS A 185 -4.82 -10.01 -8.25
N ASP A 186 -4.45 -10.71 -7.18
CA ASP A 186 -5.24 -10.83 -5.95
C ASP A 186 -4.55 -10.01 -4.86
N ALA A 187 -5.27 -9.08 -4.24
CA ALA A 187 -4.68 -8.14 -3.29
C ALA A 187 -3.92 -8.85 -2.15
N LEU A 188 -4.38 -10.02 -1.69
CA LEU A 188 -3.69 -10.72 -0.59
C LEU A 188 -2.35 -11.31 -1.05
N GLN A 189 -2.27 -11.83 -2.27
CA GLN A 189 -1.01 -12.29 -2.84
C GLN A 189 -0.06 -11.12 -3.11
N ASP A 190 -0.56 -10.04 -3.72
CA ASP A 190 0.20 -8.82 -4.00
C ASP A 190 0.76 -8.19 -2.72
N VAL A 191 -0.01 -8.19 -1.63
CA VAL A 191 0.45 -7.76 -0.30
C VAL A 191 1.57 -8.63 0.26
N LYS A 192 1.50 -9.96 0.08
CA LYS A 192 2.55 -10.86 0.56
C LYS A 192 3.86 -10.65 -0.20
N ASP A 193 3.78 -10.53 -1.52
CA ASP A 193 4.94 -10.29 -2.37
C ASP A 193 5.57 -8.94 -2.04
N THR A 194 4.75 -7.88 -2.00
CA THR A 194 5.18 -6.53 -1.59
C THR A 194 5.86 -6.54 -0.22
N ALA A 195 5.27 -7.24 0.77
CA ALA A 195 5.83 -7.33 2.10
C ALA A 195 7.18 -8.06 2.11
N ASN A 196 7.33 -9.14 1.35
CA ASN A 196 8.60 -9.88 1.23
C ASN A 196 9.70 -9.01 0.60
N ILE A 197 9.40 -8.31 -0.50
CA ILE A 197 10.32 -7.38 -1.15
C ILE A 197 10.72 -6.28 -0.17
N MET A 198 9.74 -5.62 0.47
CA MET A 198 9.98 -4.58 1.46
C MET A 198 10.88 -5.09 2.61
N ILE A 199 10.57 -6.25 3.18
CA ILE A 199 11.35 -6.84 4.28
C ILE A 199 12.79 -7.11 3.83
N LYS A 200 12.99 -7.66 2.63
CA LYS A 200 14.33 -7.90 2.08
C LYS A 200 15.12 -6.61 1.96
N LEU A 201 14.56 -5.58 1.33
CA LEU A 201 15.22 -4.28 1.15
C LEU A 201 15.47 -3.57 2.49
N MET A 202 14.52 -3.60 3.42
CA MET A 202 14.70 -3.01 4.75
C MET A 202 15.77 -3.74 5.57
N LYS A 203 15.89 -5.07 5.47
CA LYS A 203 16.98 -5.82 6.09
C LYS A 203 18.33 -5.41 5.48
N THR A 204 18.40 -5.26 4.16
CA THR A 204 19.60 -4.78 3.46
C THR A 204 19.99 -3.37 3.92
N HIS A 205 19.05 -2.42 3.92
CA HIS A 205 19.26 -1.06 4.41
C HIS A 205 19.86 -1.04 5.82
N ARG A 206 19.32 -1.84 6.74
CA ARG A 206 19.84 -1.91 8.12
C ARG A 206 21.23 -2.53 8.20
N ALA A 207 21.50 -3.55 7.40
CA ALA A 207 22.81 -4.19 7.36
C ALA A 207 23.89 -3.26 6.82
N VAL A 208 23.56 -2.45 5.80
CA VAL A 208 24.46 -1.47 5.19
C VAL A 208 24.61 -0.24 6.09
N ALA A 209 23.52 0.30 6.64
CA ALA A 209 23.55 1.48 7.52
C ALA A 209 24.49 1.30 8.72
N ASN A 210 24.54 0.09 9.30
CA ASN A 210 25.46 -0.22 10.40
C ASN A 210 26.95 -0.19 10.01
N LYS A 211 27.26 -0.18 8.71
CA LYS A 211 28.63 -0.13 8.18
C LYS A 211 29.02 1.25 7.65
N ILE A 212 28.06 2.17 7.49
CA ILE A 212 28.31 3.52 7.00
C ILE A 212 28.66 4.45 8.17
N LYS A 213 29.71 5.25 8.01
CA LYS A 213 30.06 6.35 8.93
C LYS A 213 29.48 7.66 8.42
N LEU A 214 28.26 7.99 8.86
CA LEU A 214 27.62 9.26 8.51
C LEU A 214 28.09 10.43 9.37
N GLU A 215 28.56 10.14 10.60
CA GLU A 215 29.04 11.19 11.49
C GLU A 215 30.23 11.93 10.84
N LYS A 216 30.07 13.25 10.66
CA LYS A 216 31.08 14.13 10.06
C LYS A 216 31.55 13.68 8.66
N ALA A 217 30.72 12.95 7.90
CA ALA A 217 31.08 12.41 6.59
C ALA A 217 31.60 13.46 5.59
N PHE A 218 31.20 14.73 5.76
CA PHE A 218 31.60 15.85 4.91
C PHE A 218 32.49 16.87 5.61
N ALA A 219 32.94 16.62 6.84
CA ALA A 219 33.64 17.64 7.62
C ALA A 219 35.01 18.03 7.02
N ASN A 220 35.68 17.10 6.33
CA ASN A 220 37.03 17.29 5.77
C ASN A 220 37.15 16.76 4.33
N GLY A 221 36.03 16.51 3.64
CA GLY A 221 36.00 15.90 2.31
C GLY A 221 35.40 16.82 1.25
N PRO A 222 35.64 16.55 -0.04
CA PRO A 222 34.97 17.27 -1.11
C PRO A 222 33.46 17.05 -1.02
N LEU A 223 32.70 18.11 -1.32
CA LEU A 223 31.27 17.98 -1.57
C LEU A 223 31.08 17.43 -2.99
N TYR A 224 30.05 16.60 -3.16
CA TYR A 224 29.71 16.01 -4.45
C TYR A 224 29.03 16.99 -5.40
N VAL A 225 28.56 18.13 -4.88
CA VAL A 225 27.90 19.23 -5.58
C VAL A 225 28.48 20.56 -5.14
#